data_AF-A0A2V8TIR5-F1
#
_entry.id   AF-A0A2V8TIR5-F1
#
_cell.length_a   1.000
_cell.length_b   1.000
_cell.length_c   1.000
_cell.angle_alpha   90.00
_cell.angle_beta   90.00
_cell.angle_gamma   90.00
#
_symmetry.space_group_name_H-M   'P 1'
#
loop_
_entity.id
_entity.type
_entity.pdbx_description
1 polymer ?
#
loop_
_entity_poly.entity_id
_entity_poly.type
_entity_poly.pdbx_seq_one_letter_code
_entity_poly.pdbx_strand_id
1 'polypeptide(L)'
;MFCAERIVTRRHVIAAGGTLLLAGCARRREPERRVAIARAPAYGQDLYDRMYRVLTELGTSARGKRVVLKPNLVEFDAASAINTHPVFVHAALEAFRRLGAADVRIAEGPGHRRITLDLADAAGF
;
A
#
# COMPACT_ATOMS: atom_id res chain seq x y z
N MET A 1 57.93 25.12 49.14
CA MET A 1 57.85 24.16 50.25
C MET A 1 56.40 23.71 50.35
N PHE A 2 56.21 22.37 50.38
CA PHE A 2 54.97 21.58 50.38
C PHE A 2 54.24 21.34 49.03
N CYS A 3 54.58 20.16 48.51
CA CYS A 3 53.79 19.33 47.60
C CYS A 3 52.44 18.99 48.24
N ALA A 4 51.35 19.13 47.49
CA ALA A 4 50.04 18.60 47.87
C ALA A 4 49.52 17.75 46.70
N GLU A 5 49.76 16.45 46.83
CA GLU A 5 49.24 15.36 46.02
C GLU A 5 47.70 15.44 46.02
N ARG A 6 47.10 15.82 44.88
CA ARG A 6 45.63 15.71 44.75
C ARG A 6 45.29 14.25 44.46
N ILE A 7 44.80 13.60 45.50
CA ILE A 7 44.18 12.28 45.45
C ILE A 7 43.03 12.31 44.43
N VAL A 8 43.23 11.66 43.29
CA VAL A 8 42.19 11.47 42.28
C VAL A 8 41.21 10.41 42.82
N THR A 9 40.07 10.86 43.31
CA THR A 9 38.98 9.99 43.76
C THR A 9 38.12 9.53 42.58
N ARG A 10 37.59 8.30 42.65
CA ARG A 10 36.83 7.56 41.61
C ARG A 10 35.72 8.35 40.88
N ARG A 11 35.27 9.49 41.42
CA ARG A 11 34.27 10.35 40.79
C ARG A 11 34.78 11.13 39.56
N HIS A 12 36.10 11.22 39.34
CA HIS A 12 36.68 11.90 38.18
C HIS A 12 36.82 11.01 36.92
N VAL A 13 36.53 9.71 37.02
CA VAL A 13 36.69 8.76 35.89
C VAL A 13 35.45 8.69 34.99
N ILE A 14 34.32 9.30 35.38
CA ILE A 14 33.09 9.28 34.57
C ILE A 14 33.15 10.28 33.39
N ALA A 15 34.11 11.21 33.37
CA ALA A 15 34.23 12.22 32.32
C ALA A 15 35.02 11.78 31.07
N ALA A 16 35.59 10.57 31.04
CA ALA A 16 36.40 10.11 29.90
C ALA A 16 36.35 8.59 29.75
N GLY A 17 35.24 8.05 29.22
CA GLY A 17 35.16 6.61 29.03
C GLY A 17 33.89 6.15 28.34
N GLY A 18 33.91 6.20 27.00
CA GLY A 18 33.03 5.39 26.18
C GLY A 18 31.63 5.95 26.01
N THR A 19 31.47 6.88 25.07
CA THR A 19 30.26 6.88 24.25
C THR A 19 30.23 5.54 23.51
N LEU A 20 29.71 4.50 24.18
CA LEU A 20 29.29 3.28 23.51
C LEU A 20 28.35 3.74 22.41
N LEU A 21 28.82 3.62 21.17
CA LEU A 21 28.03 3.76 19.98
C LEU A 21 26.85 2.81 20.16
N LEU A 22 25.71 3.37 20.60
CA LEU A 22 24.41 2.79 20.35
C LEU A 22 24.20 2.90 18.84
N ALA A 23 24.96 2.13 18.07
CA ALA A 23 24.51 1.54 16.82
C ALA A 23 23.39 0.57 17.20
N GLY A 24 22.33 1.11 17.82
CA GLY A 24 21.07 0.42 17.94
C GLY A 24 20.72 0.03 16.52
N CYS A 25 20.49 -1.25 16.30
CA CYS A 25 19.97 -1.78 15.06
C CYS A 25 18.82 -0.86 14.65
N ALA A 26 19.07 0.05 13.71
CA ALA A 26 18.05 0.92 13.19
C ALA A 26 17.09 -0.03 12.49
N ARG A 27 16.05 -0.46 13.22
CA ARG A 27 14.95 -1.22 12.65
C ARG A 27 14.53 -0.42 11.44
N ARG A 28 14.73 -0.96 10.24
CA ARG A 28 14.24 -0.35 9.02
C ARG A 28 12.78 -0.04 9.29
N ARG A 29 12.45 1.25 9.34
CA ARG A 29 11.07 1.68 9.49
C ARG A 29 10.40 1.25 8.20
N GLU A 30 9.62 0.18 8.28
CA GLU A 30 8.84 -0.27 7.14
C GLU A 30 8.03 0.94 6.63
N PRO A 31 8.01 1.18 5.31
CA PRO A 31 7.22 2.24 4.76
C PRO A 31 5.76 2.03 5.19
N GLU A 32 5.13 3.12 5.63
CA GLU A 32 3.75 3.09 6.09
C GLU A 32 2.84 2.59 4.96
N ARG A 33 2.13 1.50 5.22
CA ARG A 33 1.17 0.91 4.27
C ARG A 33 -0.14 1.66 4.44
N ARG A 34 -0.44 2.55 3.50
CA ARG A 34 -1.67 3.34 3.52
C ARG A 34 -2.83 2.47 3.05
N VAL A 35 -3.83 2.31 3.92
CA VAL A 35 -5.05 1.52 3.67
C VAL A 35 -6.25 2.39 3.99
N ALA A 36 -7.29 2.33 3.15
CA ALA A 36 -8.56 3.02 3.39
C ALA A 36 -9.70 2.01 3.41
N ILE A 37 -10.68 2.26 4.28
CA ILE A 37 -11.94 1.51 4.35
C ILE A 37 -13.06 2.52 4.13
N ALA A 38 -13.88 2.29 3.11
CA ALA A 38 -15.01 3.15 2.79
C ALA A 38 -16.27 2.30 2.61
N ARG A 39 -17.38 2.72 3.23
CA ARG A 39 -18.67 2.07 3.06
C ARG A 39 -19.26 2.40 1.68
N ALA A 40 -19.59 1.38 0.90
CA ALA A 40 -20.41 1.51 -0.30
C ALA A 40 -21.62 0.56 -0.16
N PRO A 41 -22.87 1.05 -0.23
CA PRO A 41 -24.05 0.22 0.00
C PRO A 41 -24.35 -0.73 -1.17
N ALA A 42 -23.85 -0.42 -2.37
CA ALA A 42 -24.07 -1.19 -3.58
C ALA A 42 -22.94 -0.94 -4.60
N TYR A 43 -22.85 -1.79 -5.62
CA TYR A 43 -21.99 -1.60 -6.78
C TYR A 43 -22.65 -0.66 -7.80
N GLY A 44 -22.69 0.63 -7.48
CA GLY A 44 -23.37 1.67 -8.27
C GLY A 44 -22.43 2.76 -8.81
N GLN A 45 -23.04 3.77 -9.44
CA GLN A 45 -22.33 4.92 -10.02
C GLN A 45 -21.61 5.80 -8.97
N ASP A 46 -22.03 5.76 -7.70
CA ASP A 46 -21.36 6.50 -6.62
C ASP A 46 -19.94 5.99 -6.34
N LEU A 47 -19.61 4.75 -6.76
CA LEU A 47 -18.29 4.17 -6.62
C LEU A 47 -17.19 4.97 -7.34
N TYR A 48 -17.49 5.63 -8.46
CA TYR A 48 -16.48 6.38 -9.22
C TYR A 48 -15.93 7.56 -8.42
N ASP A 49 -16.82 8.38 -7.88
CA ASP A 49 -16.42 9.52 -7.06
C ASP A 49 -15.86 9.08 -5.70
N ARG A 50 -16.37 7.98 -5.14
CA ARG A 50 -15.85 7.43 -3.87
C ARG A 50 -14.43 6.90 -4.05
N MET A 51 -14.17 6.16 -5.12
CA MET A 51 -12.85 5.60 -5.43
C MET A 51 -11.83 6.72 -5.66
N TYR A 52 -12.19 7.74 -6.45
CA TYR A 52 -11.32 8.91 -6.65
C TYR A 52 -11.00 9.64 -5.34
N ARG A 53 -12.00 9.85 -4.48
CA ARG A 53 -11.80 10.45 -3.15
C ARG A 53 -10.85 9.62 -2.30
N VAL A 54 -11.09 8.31 -2.17
CA VAL A 54 -10.22 7.40 -1.40
C VAL A 54 -8.78 7.44 -1.91
N LEU A 55 -8.55 7.34 -3.23
CA LEU A 55 -7.20 7.37 -3.77
C LEU A 55 -6.50 8.72 -3.54
N THR A 56 -7.25 9.81 -3.54
CA THR A 56 -6.76 11.17 -3.25
C THR A 56 -6.41 11.32 -1.76
N GLU A 57 -7.27 10.87 -0.86
CA GLU A 57 -7.04 10.87 0.60
C GLU A 57 -5.82 10.02 0.97
N LEU A 58 -5.64 8.88 0.31
CA LEU A 58 -4.44 8.05 0.43
C LEU A 58 -3.18 8.71 -0.14
N GLY A 59 -3.29 9.86 -0.82
CA GLY A 59 -2.16 10.53 -1.47
C GLY A 59 -1.52 9.65 -2.55
N THR A 60 -2.33 8.98 -3.34
CA THR A 60 -1.87 8.06 -4.39
C THR A 60 -1.23 8.83 -5.53
N SER A 61 0.09 8.65 -5.70
CA SER A 61 0.83 9.27 -6.80
C SER A 61 0.71 8.40 -8.06
N ALA A 62 -0.16 8.80 -8.99
CA ALA A 62 -0.37 8.12 -10.27
C ALA A 62 0.07 8.94 -11.50
N ARG A 63 0.23 10.27 -11.36
CA ARG A 63 0.51 11.17 -12.49
C ARG A 63 1.72 10.72 -13.32
N GLY A 64 1.51 10.55 -14.62
CA GLY A 64 2.54 10.15 -15.58
C GLY A 64 2.99 8.68 -15.46
N LYS A 65 2.39 7.89 -14.57
CA LYS A 65 2.76 6.49 -14.35
C LYS A 65 1.90 5.54 -15.18
N ARG A 66 2.44 4.36 -15.45
CA ARG A 66 1.70 3.21 -15.97
C ARG A 66 1.23 2.37 -14.78
N VAL A 67 -0.08 2.20 -14.64
CA VAL A 67 -0.72 1.52 -13.51
C VAL A 67 -1.27 0.17 -13.98
N VAL A 68 -1.08 -0.87 -13.18
CA VAL A 68 -1.70 -2.18 -13.39
C VAL A 68 -2.72 -2.42 -12.30
N LEU A 69 -3.96 -2.74 -12.70
CA LEU A 69 -5.00 -3.22 -11.82
C LEU A 69 -5.04 -4.74 -11.88
N LYS A 70 -4.93 -5.38 -10.71
CA LYS A 70 -4.97 -6.83 -10.52
C LYS A 70 -6.23 -7.17 -9.72
N PRO A 71 -7.43 -7.16 -10.33
CA PRO A 71 -8.64 -7.61 -9.64
C PRO A 71 -8.58 -9.10 -9.33
N ASN A 72 -9.59 -9.63 -8.67
CA ASN A 72 -9.75 -11.06 -8.47
C ASN A 72 -10.64 -11.63 -9.59
N LEU A 73 -10.11 -12.50 -10.45
CA LEU A 73 -10.85 -13.27 -11.47
C LEU A 73 -10.45 -14.75 -11.38
N VAL A 74 -10.88 -15.42 -10.30
CA VAL A 74 -10.33 -16.73 -9.91
C VAL A 74 -11.05 -17.88 -10.59
N GLU A 75 -12.39 -17.93 -10.44
CA GLU A 75 -13.30 -18.96 -10.94
C GLU A 75 -14.69 -18.35 -11.13
N PHE A 76 -15.64 -19.10 -11.70
CA PHE A 76 -17.04 -18.69 -11.77
C PHE A 76 -17.92 -19.58 -10.90
N ASP A 77 -18.67 -18.93 -10.01
CA ASP A 77 -19.77 -19.51 -9.24
C ASP A 77 -20.86 -18.45 -9.08
N ALA A 78 -22.01 -18.67 -9.72
CA ALA A 78 -23.13 -17.73 -9.68
C ALA A 78 -23.71 -17.54 -8.28
N ALA A 79 -23.47 -18.47 -7.36
CA ALA A 79 -23.97 -18.40 -5.99
C ALA A 79 -23.03 -17.64 -5.04
N SER A 80 -21.81 -17.30 -5.47
CA SER A 80 -20.81 -16.69 -4.58
C SER A 80 -20.06 -15.50 -5.18
N ALA A 81 -19.80 -14.50 -4.34
CA ALA A 81 -19.05 -13.30 -4.70
C ALA A 81 -17.53 -13.55 -4.60
N ILE A 82 -17.00 -14.40 -5.49
CA ILE A 82 -15.57 -14.77 -5.50
C ILE A 82 -14.70 -13.85 -6.37
N ASN A 83 -15.32 -13.14 -7.31
CA ASN A 83 -14.65 -12.20 -8.21
C ASN A 83 -14.90 -10.75 -7.81
N THR A 84 -13.96 -9.88 -8.18
CA THR A 84 -14.15 -8.44 -8.00
C THR A 84 -15.22 -7.94 -8.96
N HIS A 85 -16.21 -7.21 -8.45
CA HIS A 85 -17.31 -6.71 -9.28
C HIS A 85 -16.79 -5.78 -10.41
N PRO A 86 -17.21 -5.96 -11.67
CA PRO A 86 -16.74 -5.19 -12.82
C PRO A 86 -16.85 -3.66 -12.65
N VAL A 87 -17.98 -3.17 -12.12
CA VAL A 87 -18.17 -1.74 -11.80
C VAL A 87 -17.10 -1.19 -10.85
N PHE A 88 -16.67 -1.99 -9.86
CA PHE A 88 -15.59 -1.58 -8.95
C PHE A 88 -14.24 -1.47 -9.66
N VAL A 89 -13.94 -2.42 -10.55
CA VAL A 89 -12.72 -2.40 -11.37
C VAL A 89 -12.71 -1.19 -12.29
N HIS A 90 -13.84 -0.92 -12.95
CA HIS A 90 -13.98 0.22 -13.85
C HIS A 90 -13.87 1.56 -13.09
N ALA A 91 -14.48 1.68 -11.90
CA ALA A 91 -14.33 2.86 -11.04
C ALA A 91 -12.87 3.10 -10.63
N ALA A 92 -12.11 2.05 -10.31
CA ALA A 92 -10.68 2.16 -10.04
C ALA A 92 -9.89 2.64 -11.26
N LEU A 93 -10.15 2.05 -12.43
CA LEU A 93 -9.52 2.44 -13.68
C LEU A 93 -9.73 3.92 -14.00
N GLU A 94 -10.97 4.38 -13.91
CA GLU A 94 -11.32 5.79 -14.15
C GLU A 94 -10.72 6.73 -13.09
N ALA A 95 -10.66 6.32 -11.83
CA ALA A 95 -10.02 7.11 -10.79
C ALA A 95 -8.50 7.28 -11.04
N PHE A 96 -7.79 6.24 -11.47
CA PHE A 96 -6.37 6.36 -11.83
C PHE A 96 -6.14 7.22 -13.08
N ARG A 97 -7.01 7.12 -14.09
CA ARG A 97 -7.00 8.04 -15.24
C ARG A 97 -7.19 9.49 -14.79
N ARG A 98 -8.18 9.75 -13.93
CA ARG A 98 -8.46 11.08 -13.37
C ARG A 98 -7.31 11.64 -12.54
N LEU A 99 -6.55 10.78 -11.85
CA LEU A 99 -5.31 11.16 -11.15
C LEU A 99 -4.12 11.45 -12.09
N GLY A 100 -4.31 11.29 -13.40
CA GLY A 100 -3.33 11.61 -14.43
C GLY A 100 -2.36 10.48 -14.76
N ALA A 101 -2.73 9.22 -14.50
CA ALA A 101 -1.96 8.08 -15.01
C ALA A 101 -1.75 8.20 -16.53
N ALA A 102 -0.54 7.90 -16.99
CA ALA A 102 -0.24 7.87 -18.42
C ALA A 102 -0.90 6.69 -19.12
N ASP A 103 -1.11 5.60 -18.37
CA ASP A 103 -1.72 4.38 -18.85
C ASP A 103 -2.25 3.56 -17.66
N VAL A 104 -3.37 2.85 -17.86
CA VAL A 104 -3.97 1.98 -16.87
C VAL A 104 -4.39 0.68 -17.55
N ARG A 105 -3.80 -0.44 -17.14
CA ARG A 105 -4.12 -1.77 -17.67
C ARG A 105 -4.75 -2.64 -16.60
N ILE A 106 -5.82 -3.33 -16.94
CA ILE A 106 -6.34 -4.44 -16.14
C ILE A 106 -5.56 -5.68 -16.58
N ALA A 107 -4.88 -6.33 -15.64
CA ALA A 107 -4.13 -7.54 -15.88
C ALA A 107 -4.64 -8.61 -14.93
N GLU A 108 -5.55 -9.45 -15.41
CA GLU A 108 -6.10 -10.58 -14.67
C GLU A 108 -6.21 -11.83 -15.56
N GLY A 109 -6.39 -12.99 -14.93
CA GLY A 109 -6.63 -14.27 -15.55
C GLY A 109 -7.04 -15.33 -14.53
N PRO A 110 -7.73 -16.39 -15.00
CA PRO A 110 -8.21 -17.49 -14.18
C PRO A 110 -7.16 -18.08 -13.23
N GLY A 111 -7.60 -18.49 -12.04
CA GLY A 111 -6.74 -19.21 -11.10
C GLY A 111 -6.41 -20.63 -11.57
N HIS A 112 -7.39 -21.37 -12.08
CA HIS A 112 -7.23 -22.79 -12.45
C HIS A 112 -7.81 -23.16 -13.82
N ARG A 113 -8.38 -22.20 -14.56
CA ARG A 113 -8.98 -22.43 -15.89
C ARG A 113 -8.04 -21.95 -16.99
N ARG A 114 -8.16 -22.53 -18.18
CA ARG A 114 -7.43 -22.05 -19.38
C ARG A 114 -8.20 -21.03 -20.20
N ILE A 115 -9.54 -21.04 -20.11
CA ILE A 115 -10.40 -20.23 -20.97
C ILE A 115 -10.72 -18.92 -20.25
N THR A 116 -9.83 -17.94 -20.40
CA THR A 116 -9.90 -16.65 -19.71
C THR A 116 -11.12 -15.81 -20.11
N LEU A 117 -11.46 -15.79 -21.40
CA LEU A 117 -12.55 -14.95 -21.92
C LEU A 117 -13.91 -15.42 -21.41
N ASP A 118 -14.23 -16.71 -21.55
CA ASP A 118 -15.48 -17.28 -21.02
C ASP A 118 -15.62 -17.04 -19.51
N LEU A 119 -14.51 -17.10 -18.75
CA LEU A 119 -14.53 -16.80 -17.33
C LEU A 119 -14.82 -15.31 -17.06
N ALA A 120 -14.21 -14.42 -17.83
CA ALA A 120 -14.43 -12.98 -17.71
C ALA A 120 -15.91 -12.64 -18.02
N ASP A 121 -16.45 -13.17 -19.11
CA ASP A 121 -17.85 -12.99 -19.52
C ASP A 121 -18.80 -13.50 -18.43
N ALA A 122 -18.54 -14.71 -17.89
CA ALA A 122 -19.35 -15.28 -16.81
C ALA A 122 -19.25 -14.44 -15.52
N ALA A 123 -18.10 -13.83 -15.24
CA ALA A 123 -17.91 -12.91 -14.12
C ALA A 123 -18.50 -11.50 -14.36
N GLY A 124 -19.06 -11.24 -15.56
CA GLY A 124 -19.73 -9.99 -15.94
C GLY A 124 -18.80 -8.89 -16.48
N PHE A 125 -17.59 -9.24 -16.93
CA PHE A 125 -16.64 -8.32 -17.54
C PHE A 125 -16.94 -8.01 -19.01
#